data_AF-A0A8D8BP30-F1
#
_entry.id   AF-A0A8D8BP30-F1
#
_cell.length_a   1.000
_cell.length_b   1.000
_cell.length_c   1.000
_cell.angle_alpha   90.00
_cell.angle_beta   90.00
_cell.angle_gamma   90.00
#
_symmetry.space_group_name_H-M   'P 1'
#
loop_
_entity.id
_entity.type
_entity.pdbx_description
1 polymer ?
#
loop_
_entity_poly.entity_id
_entity_poly.type
_entity_poly.pdbx_seq_one_letter_code
_entity_poly.pdbx_strand_id
1 'polypeptide(L)'
;MPLEIKNVLVCDAVDNSCVKLLQDHGINVDYKLKLTKEQLVKEVKGYDALIVRSDTKITADILDAGAGSLKAVGRAGAGVDNIDIQAATRNNVLVLNTPGGNSISACELTCFLIGALARPICPAAGSMKEGRWDRKLYSGSELYGKTLAILGLGRIGREVGNRMKVFGMRVIGFDPITTLAEARAAGIEKMELDQIWPLADYITVHTPLIPATRNLISATTLAKCRKGVRVVNVARGGIVDEAALLDALESGHCGGAAVDVYPEEPPKSETTKKLINHVRVVATPHLGKTILAIFSLQQTANSGCFFSVSLFSQTNRSIYVRGPGASRGGSRGTIHRPDGDVRGVHRVCRRR
;
A
#
# COMPACT_ATOMS: atom_id res chain seq x y z
N MET A 1 30.85 -11.86 2.80
CA MET A 1 31.35 -10.76 1.95
C MET A 1 30.20 -9.78 1.70
N PRO A 2 30.45 -8.47 1.68
CA PRO A 2 29.44 -7.50 1.24
C PRO A 2 29.03 -7.81 -0.20
N LEU A 3 27.75 -7.68 -0.53
CA LEU A 3 27.28 -7.79 -1.91
C LEU A 3 27.80 -6.59 -2.72
N GLU A 4 28.70 -6.84 -3.65
CA GLU A 4 29.20 -5.82 -4.57
C GLU A 4 28.20 -5.65 -5.73
N ILE A 5 27.62 -4.45 -5.86
CA ILE A 5 26.67 -4.07 -6.92
C ILE A 5 27.34 -2.98 -7.77
N LYS A 6 27.54 -3.23 -9.07
CA LYS A 6 28.18 -2.29 -10.00
C LYS A 6 27.22 -1.80 -11.07
N ASN A 7 26.38 -2.69 -11.61
CA ASN A 7 25.46 -2.38 -12.69
C ASN A 7 24.01 -2.60 -12.23
N VAL A 8 23.19 -1.56 -12.33
CA VAL A 8 21.77 -1.58 -11.95
C VAL A 8 20.91 -1.20 -13.16
N LEU A 9 19.87 -2.00 -13.41
CA LEU A 9 18.82 -1.65 -14.36
C LEU A 9 17.56 -1.18 -13.64
N VAL A 10 17.09 0.01 -14.00
CA VAL A 10 15.82 0.57 -13.53
C VAL A 10 14.76 0.35 -14.61
N CYS A 11 13.79 -0.54 -14.34
CA CYS A 11 12.79 -0.97 -15.33
C CYS A 11 11.49 -0.17 -15.27
N ASP A 12 11.22 0.50 -14.15
CA ASP A 12 9.97 1.23 -13.89
C ASP A 12 10.25 2.68 -13.50
N ALA A 13 9.26 3.56 -13.73
CA ALA A 13 9.42 4.98 -13.46
C ALA A 13 9.62 5.27 -11.97
N VAL A 14 10.82 5.73 -11.61
CA VAL A 14 11.21 6.18 -10.27
C VAL A 14 11.65 7.64 -10.32
N ASP A 15 11.67 8.30 -9.17
CA ASP A 15 12.16 9.67 -9.07
C ASP A 15 13.66 9.76 -9.42
N ASN A 16 14.07 10.85 -10.07
CA ASN A 16 15.46 11.08 -10.49
C ASN A 16 16.45 11.06 -9.31
N SER A 17 16.00 11.34 -8.08
CA SER A 17 16.80 11.17 -6.88
C SER A 17 17.33 9.74 -6.73
N CYS A 18 16.58 8.70 -7.15
CA CYS A 18 17.04 7.31 -7.10
C CYS A 18 18.27 7.09 -7.97
N VAL A 19 18.20 7.55 -9.23
CA VAL A 19 19.27 7.38 -10.22
C VAL A 19 20.52 8.13 -9.78
N LYS A 20 20.35 9.41 -9.40
CA LYS A 20 21.45 10.26 -8.94
C LYS A 20 22.18 9.65 -7.75
N LEU A 21 21.41 9.17 -6.77
CA LEU A 21 21.92 8.58 -5.54
C LEU A 21 22.76 7.31 -5.77
N LEU A 22 22.39 6.49 -6.76
CA LEU A 22 23.17 5.32 -7.16
C LEU A 22 24.46 5.73 -7.87
N GLN A 23 24.37 6.69 -8.80
CA GLN A 23 25.52 7.24 -9.51
C GLN A 23 26.52 7.90 -8.57
N ASP A 24 26.05 8.64 -7.56
CA ASP A 24 26.87 9.28 -6.52
C ASP A 24 27.68 8.24 -5.71
N HIS A 25 27.27 6.97 -5.72
CA HIS A 25 27.98 5.85 -5.08
C HIS A 25 28.80 5.00 -6.08
N GLY A 26 29.03 5.50 -7.30
CA GLY A 26 29.84 4.82 -8.31
C GLY A 26 29.16 3.62 -8.96
N ILE A 27 27.83 3.53 -8.88
CA ILE A 27 27.04 2.47 -9.51
C ILE A 27 26.61 2.94 -10.90
N ASN A 28 26.83 2.10 -11.91
CA ASN A 28 26.32 2.32 -13.26
C ASN A 28 24.82 2.04 -13.28
N VAL A 29 24.03 3.00 -13.75
CA VAL A 29 22.57 2.89 -13.78
C VAL A 29 22.07 3.04 -15.21
N ASP A 30 21.46 1.98 -15.72
CA ASP A 30 20.67 2.02 -16.95
C ASP A 30 19.21 2.26 -16.59
N TYR A 31 18.59 3.26 -17.21
CA TYR A 31 17.19 3.62 -17.00
C TYR A 31 16.38 3.30 -18.26
N LYS A 32 15.78 2.10 -18.31
CA LYS A 32 15.05 1.60 -19.49
C LYS A 32 13.65 1.17 -19.08
N LEU A 33 12.67 2.01 -19.40
CA LEU A 33 11.28 1.77 -19.06
C LEU A 33 10.57 0.87 -20.07
N LYS A 34 9.54 0.14 -19.60
CA LYS A 34 8.61 -0.62 -20.45
C LYS A 34 9.28 -1.72 -21.29
N LEU A 35 10.35 -2.33 -20.79
CA LEU A 35 10.94 -3.52 -21.41
C LEU A 35 9.92 -4.67 -21.41
N THR A 36 9.77 -5.35 -22.54
CA THR A 36 8.99 -6.60 -22.56
C THR A 36 9.73 -7.68 -21.78
N LYS A 37 9.00 -8.73 -21.39
CA LYS A 37 9.59 -9.89 -20.70
C LYS A 37 10.78 -10.46 -21.50
N GLU A 38 10.64 -10.57 -22.81
CA GLU A 38 11.64 -11.13 -23.72
C GLU A 38 12.88 -10.25 -23.81
N GLN A 39 12.72 -8.91 -23.79
CA GLN A 39 13.84 -7.98 -23.75
C GLN A 39 14.55 -8.05 -22.40
N LEU A 40 13.80 -8.07 -21.30
CA LEU A 40 14.37 -8.13 -19.96
C LEU A 40 15.15 -9.44 -19.71
N VAL A 41 14.65 -10.58 -20.21
CA VAL A 41 15.35 -11.87 -20.17
C VAL A 41 16.70 -11.83 -20.89
N LYS A 42 16.82 -11.06 -21.98
CA LYS A 42 18.08 -10.93 -22.73
C LYS A 42 19.08 -10.02 -22.03
N GLU A 43 18.60 -8.93 -21.43
CA GLU A 43 19.46 -7.89 -20.84
C GLU A 43 19.86 -8.19 -19.40
N VAL A 44 19.06 -8.92 -18.62
CA VAL A 44 19.25 -9.10 -17.16
C VAL A 44 20.63 -9.64 -16.78
N LYS A 45 21.28 -10.42 -17.65
CA LYS A 45 22.63 -10.96 -17.45
C LYS A 45 23.72 -9.90 -17.28
N GLY A 46 23.47 -8.68 -17.77
CA GLY A 46 24.40 -7.55 -17.66
C GLY A 46 24.34 -6.80 -16.34
N TYR A 47 23.41 -7.15 -15.44
CA TYR A 47 23.13 -6.35 -14.24
C TYR A 47 23.26 -7.16 -12.96
N ASP A 48 23.82 -6.52 -11.93
CA ASP A 48 23.90 -7.07 -10.58
C ASP A 48 22.57 -6.90 -9.82
N ALA A 49 21.79 -5.87 -10.16
CA ALA A 49 20.49 -5.64 -9.54
C ALA A 49 19.46 -5.00 -10.48
N LEU A 50 18.19 -5.28 -10.19
CA LEU A 50 17.05 -4.65 -10.84
C LEU A 50 16.33 -3.74 -9.85
N ILE A 51 15.87 -2.57 -10.31
CA ILE A 51 14.93 -1.71 -9.59
C ILE A 51 13.60 -1.70 -10.35
N VAL A 52 12.54 -2.11 -9.66
CA VAL A 52 11.18 -2.20 -10.21
C VAL A 52 10.16 -1.58 -9.27
N ARG A 53 8.97 -1.27 -9.80
CA ARG A 53 7.77 -0.85 -9.07
C ARG A 53 6.69 -1.91 -9.21
N SER A 54 5.49 -1.54 -9.67
CA SER A 54 4.35 -2.44 -9.81
C SER A 54 4.14 -2.90 -11.25
N ASP A 55 4.77 -2.24 -12.24
CA ASP A 55 4.49 -2.46 -13.67
C ASP A 55 5.28 -3.65 -14.18
N THR A 56 6.59 -3.67 -13.91
CA THR A 56 7.46 -4.77 -14.31
C THR A 56 7.20 -6.00 -13.43
N LYS A 57 6.84 -7.13 -14.06
CA LYS A 57 6.69 -8.44 -13.41
C LYS A 57 8.00 -9.22 -13.50
N ILE A 58 8.60 -9.53 -12.34
CA ILE A 58 9.82 -10.34 -12.25
C ILE A 58 9.44 -11.81 -12.10
N THR A 59 9.33 -12.50 -13.23
CA THR A 59 8.97 -13.91 -13.33
C THR A 59 10.17 -14.84 -13.14
N ALA A 60 9.92 -16.14 -12.94
CA ALA A 60 10.96 -17.16 -12.89
C ALA A 60 11.94 -17.07 -14.09
N ASP A 61 11.43 -16.96 -15.32
CA ASP A 61 12.28 -16.88 -16.52
C ASP A 61 13.30 -15.73 -16.49
N ILE A 62 12.95 -14.58 -15.90
CA ILE A 62 13.85 -13.43 -15.77
C ILE A 62 14.93 -13.73 -14.71
N LEU A 63 14.52 -14.32 -13.59
CA LEU A 63 15.42 -14.67 -12.50
C LEU A 63 16.39 -15.80 -12.90
N ASP A 64 15.91 -16.79 -13.64
CA ASP A 64 16.70 -17.89 -14.18
C ASP A 64 17.67 -17.39 -15.26
N ALA A 65 17.24 -16.46 -16.12
CA ALA A 65 18.12 -15.83 -17.09
C ALA A 65 19.23 -15.00 -16.44
N GLY A 66 18.94 -14.36 -15.31
CA GLY A 66 19.91 -13.60 -14.50
C GLY A 66 20.77 -14.46 -13.57
N ALA A 67 20.57 -15.78 -13.52
CA ALA A 67 21.27 -16.65 -12.58
C ALA A 67 22.80 -16.46 -12.64
N GLY A 68 23.42 -16.27 -11.47
CA GLY A 68 24.87 -16.06 -11.32
C GLY A 68 25.35 -14.62 -11.52
N SER A 69 24.58 -13.76 -12.18
CA SER A 69 24.89 -12.33 -12.36
C SER A 69 24.02 -11.44 -11.47
N LEU A 70 22.71 -11.69 -11.48
CA LEU A 70 21.73 -10.97 -10.70
C LEU A 70 21.82 -11.36 -9.22
N LYS A 71 22.00 -10.36 -8.35
CA LYS A 71 22.19 -10.52 -6.90
C LYS A 71 21.02 -9.97 -6.11
N ALA A 72 20.34 -8.94 -6.61
CA ALA A 72 19.22 -8.32 -5.92
C ALA A 72 18.12 -7.77 -6.83
N VAL A 73 16.90 -7.75 -6.33
CA VAL A 73 15.76 -7.03 -6.91
C VAL A 73 15.21 -6.08 -5.86
N GLY A 74 15.34 -4.78 -6.11
CA GLY A 74 14.78 -3.70 -5.31
C GLY A 74 13.40 -3.31 -5.80
N ARG A 75 12.37 -3.59 -4.99
CA ARG A 75 10.99 -3.19 -5.26
C ARG A 75 10.69 -1.87 -4.56
N ALA A 76 10.56 -0.79 -5.32
CA ALA A 76 10.16 0.53 -4.82
C ALA A 76 8.65 0.56 -4.51
N GLY A 77 8.29 -0.08 -3.39
CA GLY A 77 6.96 -0.13 -2.79
C GLY A 77 6.88 -1.23 -1.71
N ALA A 78 5.80 -1.26 -0.93
CA ALA A 78 5.68 -2.18 0.21
C ALA A 78 5.39 -3.65 -0.16
N GLY A 79 4.52 -3.93 -1.13
CA GLY A 79 4.24 -5.30 -1.60
C GLY A 79 5.39 -5.91 -2.41
N VAL A 80 5.40 -7.21 -2.63
CA VAL A 80 6.34 -7.87 -3.57
C VAL A 80 5.58 -8.81 -4.50
N ASP A 81 4.29 -8.54 -4.69
CA ASP A 81 3.32 -9.39 -5.39
C ASP A 81 3.69 -9.62 -6.88
N ASN A 82 4.47 -8.71 -7.46
CA ASN A 82 4.95 -8.76 -8.84
C ASN A 82 6.32 -9.45 -9.00
N ILE A 83 6.84 -10.11 -7.97
CA ILE A 83 8.13 -10.80 -7.96
C ILE A 83 7.93 -12.25 -7.53
N ASP A 84 8.44 -13.21 -8.33
CA ASP A 84 8.46 -14.61 -7.94
C ASP A 84 9.51 -14.86 -6.84
N ILE A 85 9.07 -14.80 -5.59
CA ILE A 85 9.93 -14.96 -4.40
C ILE A 85 10.58 -16.35 -4.34
N GLN A 86 9.90 -17.38 -4.85
CA GLN A 86 10.43 -18.73 -4.84
C GLN A 86 11.57 -18.86 -5.83
N ALA A 87 11.37 -18.38 -7.07
CA ALA A 87 12.42 -18.34 -8.06
C ALA A 87 13.60 -17.45 -7.64
N ALA A 88 13.35 -16.32 -7.00
CA ALA A 88 14.40 -15.44 -6.50
C ALA A 88 15.25 -16.15 -5.45
N THR A 89 14.60 -16.88 -4.53
CA THR A 89 15.28 -17.66 -3.50
C THR A 89 16.13 -18.78 -4.11
N ARG A 90 15.61 -19.52 -5.09
CA ARG A 90 16.36 -20.60 -5.79
C ARG A 90 17.61 -20.07 -6.50
N ASN A 91 17.52 -18.87 -7.08
CA ASN A 91 18.62 -18.23 -7.79
C ASN A 91 19.56 -17.40 -6.90
N ASN A 92 19.42 -17.48 -5.56
CA ASN A 92 20.18 -16.68 -4.60
C ASN A 92 20.07 -15.15 -4.80
N VAL A 93 18.93 -14.70 -5.34
CA VAL A 93 18.62 -13.28 -5.56
C VAL A 93 17.88 -12.72 -4.35
N LEU A 94 18.40 -11.65 -3.76
CA LEU A 94 17.75 -10.96 -2.64
C LEU A 94 16.59 -10.09 -3.12
N VAL A 95 15.42 -10.20 -2.49
CA VAL A 95 14.30 -9.30 -2.75
C VAL A 95 14.20 -8.28 -1.61
N LEU A 96 14.31 -7.00 -1.98
CA LEU A 96 14.21 -5.85 -1.10
C LEU A 96 12.91 -5.10 -1.38
N ASN A 97 12.24 -4.61 -0.34
CA ASN A 97 11.07 -3.75 -0.48
C ASN A 97 11.16 -2.52 0.44
N THR A 98 10.20 -1.60 0.30
CA THR A 98 10.10 -0.37 1.09
C THR A 98 8.82 -0.37 1.94
N PRO A 99 8.77 -1.18 3.01
CA PRO A 99 7.59 -1.28 3.86
C PRO A 99 7.37 0.05 4.58
N GLY A 100 6.13 0.51 4.65
CA GLY A 100 5.79 1.77 5.32
C GLY A 100 5.92 3.02 4.44
N GLY A 101 6.70 2.97 3.36
CA GLY A 101 6.96 4.15 2.50
C GLY A 101 5.71 4.78 1.87
N ASN A 102 4.62 4.03 1.75
CA ASN A 102 3.33 4.50 1.24
C ASN A 102 2.20 4.48 2.28
N SER A 103 2.51 4.23 3.57
CA SER A 103 1.46 4.03 4.58
C SER A 103 0.64 5.29 4.83
N ILE A 104 1.28 6.46 4.91
CA ILE A 104 0.58 7.74 5.07
C ILE A 104 -0.24 8.06 3.81
N SER A 105 0.32 7.86 2.62
CA SER A 105 -0.37 8.11 1.35
C SER A 105 -1.62 7.25 1.20
N ALA A 106 -1.53 5.95 1.48
CA ALA A 106 -2.69 5.06 1.47
C ALA A 106 -3.71 5.43 2.56
N CYS A 107 -3.25 5.89 3.73
CA CYS A 107 -4.11 6.37 4.80
C CYS A 107 -4.89 7.61 4.38
N GLU A 108 -4.23 8.63 3.82
CA GLU A 108 -4.86 9.86 3.36
C GLU A 108 -5.85 9.59 2.23
N LEU A 109 -5.47 8.79 1.22
CA LEU A 109 -6.40 8.39 0.17
C LEU A 109 -7.62 7.67 0.74
N THR A 110 -7.45 6.76 1.69
CA THR A 110 -8.56 6.09 2.37
C THR A 110 -9.50 7.10 3.04
N CYS A 111 -8.95 8.09 3.75
CA CYS A 111 -9.74 9.13 4.42
C CYS A 111 -10.51 9.99 3.39
N PHE A 112 -9.87 10.36 2.29
CA PHE A 112 -10.51 11.12 1.21
C PHE A 112 -11.63 10.32 0.54
N LEU A 113 -11.42 9.02 0.28
CA LEU A 113 -12.44 8.15 -0.29
C LEU A 113 -13.63 7.96 0.66
N ILE A 114 -13.40 7.82 1.97
CA ILE A 114 -14.48 7.83 2.98
C ILE A 114 -15.27 9.15 2.89
N GLY A 115 -14.58 10.29 2.82
CA GLY A 115 -15.20 11.60 2.64
C GLY A 115 -15.99 11.74 1.33
N ALA A 116 -15.48 11.19 0.23
CA ALA A 116 -16.13 11.20 -1.08
C ALA A 116 -17.41 10.35 -1.09
N LEU A 117 -17.45 9.26 -0.33
CA LEU A 117 -18.67 8.47 -0.14
C LEU A 117 -19.69 9.12 0.79
N ALA A 118 -19.23 9.97 1.71
CA ALA A 118 -20.11 10.77 2.54
C ALA A 118 -20.74 11.92 1.75
N ARG A 119 -19.99 12.56 0.85
CA ARG A 119 -20.40 13.74 0.09
C ARG A 119 -19.94 13.64 -1.38
N PRO A 120 -20.85 13.71 -2.37
CA PRO A 120 -20.51 13.59 -3.79
C PRO A 120 -19.90 14.89 -4.36
N ILE A 121 -18.77 15.33 -3.80
CA ILE A 121 -18.13 16.62 -4.11
C ILE A 121 -17.67 16.66 -5.57
N CYS A 122 -17.00 15.62 -6.06
CA CYS A 122 -16.45 15.62 -7.42
C CYS A 122 -17.53 15.68 -8.50
N PRO A 123 -18.60 14.85 -8.46
CA PRO A 123 -19.72 14.99 -9.39
C PRO A 123 -20.43 16.36 -9.30
N ALA A 124 -20.61 16.90 -8.08
CA ALA A 124 -21.20 18.22 -7.88
C ALA A 124 -20.35 19.33 -8.52
N ALA A 125 -19.03 19.30 -8.30
CA ALA A 125 -18.11 20.25 -8.91
C ALA A 125 -18.07 20.12 -10.45
N GLY A 126 -18.22 18.91 -10.99
CA GLY A 126 -18.41 18.68 -12.43
C GLY A 126 -19.66 19.38 -12.96
N SER A 127 -20.80 19.20 -12.29
CA SER A 127 -22.08 19.82 -12.69
C SER A 127 -22.02 21.35 -12.74
N MET A 128 -21.27 21.98 -11.83
CA MET A 128 -21.10 23.43 -11.81
C MET A 128 -20.35 23.94 -13.05
N LYS A 129 -19.36 23.19 -13.54
CA LYS A 129 -18.63 23.52 -14.78
C LYS A 129 -19.51 23.39 -16.02
N GLU A 130 -20.53 22.54 -15.94
CA GLU A 130 -21.57 22.38 -16.97
C GLU A 130 -22.68 23.43 -16.85
N GLY A 131 -22.60 24.36 -15.88
CA GLY A 131 -23.61 25.40 -15.65
C GLY A 131 -24.86 24.92 -14.91
N ARG A 132 -24.85 23.71 -14.32
CA ARG A 132 -25.99 23.15 -13.57
C ARG A 132 -25.97 23.60 -12.10
N TRP A 133 -27.14 23.58 -11.46
CA TRP A 133 -27.32 23.95 -10.04
C TRP A 133 -28.17 22.91 -9.28
N ASP A 134 -27.64 21.69 -9.14
CA ASP A 134 -28.40 20.53 -8.64
C ASP A 134 -28.25 20.29 -7.13
N ARG A 135 -28.60 21.29 -6.31
CA ARG A 135 -28.44 21.22 -4.83
C ARG A 135 -29.06 19.97 -4.19
N LYS A 136 -30.23 19.56 -4.66
CA LYS A 136 -30.96 18.40 -4.09
C LYS A 136 -30.26 17.07 -4.44
N LEU A 137 -29.75 16.95 -5.66
CA LEU A 137 -29.11 15.73 -6.17
C LEU A 137 -27.84 15.38 -5.40
N TYR A 138 -27.06 16.39 -5.01
CA TYR A 138 -25.76 16.22 -4.36
C TYR A 138 -25.80 16.31 -2.83
N SER A 139 -26.96 15.99 -2.24
CA SER A 139 -27.10 15.86 -0.79
C SER A 139 -26.25 14.68 -0.30
N GLY A 140 -25.42 14.89 0.71
CA GLY A 140 -24.64 13.83 1.34
C GLY A 140 -25.02 13.59 2.78
N SER A 141 -24.17 12.86 3.49
CA SER A 141 -24.31 12.52 4.90
C SER A 141 -23.10 13.01 5.70
N GLU A 142 -23.32 13.22 6.99
CA GLU A 142 -22.24 13.52 7.93
C GLU A 142 -21.48 12.24 8.30
N LEU A 143 -20.18 12.39 8.54
CA LEU A 143 -19.35 11.35 9.13
C LEU A 143 -19.50 11.31 10.66
N TYR A 144 -19.83 12.43 11.29
CA TYR A 144 -19.98 12.55 12.73
C TYR A 144 -21.00 11.53 13.27
N GLY A 145 -20.64 10.82 14.33
CA GLY A 145 -21.47 9.80 14.96
C GLY A 145 -21.62 8.49 14.17
N LYS A 146 -21.02 8.37 12.98
CA LYS A 146 -20.99 7.12 12.21
C LYS A 146 -19.92 6.16 12.72
N THR A 147 -20.14 4.87 12.49
CA THR A 147 -19.20 3.81 12.88
C THR A 147 -18.35 3.38 11.68
N LEU A 148 -17.03 3.54 11.81
CA LEU A 148 -16.03 3.02 10.88
C LEU A 148 -15.47 1.70 11.41
N ALA A 149 -15.63 0.64 10.64
CA ALA A 149 -15.00 -0.64 10.84
C ALA A 149 -13.71 -0.75 10.03
N ILE A 150 -12.60 -1.04 10.70
CA ILE A 150 -11.28 -1.19 10.10
C ILE A 150 -10.86 -2.66 10.16
N LEU A 151 -10.74 -3.31 8.99
CA LEU A 151 -10.26 -4.69 8.90
C LEU A 151 -8.76 -4.66 8.55
N GLY A 152 -7.91 -5.05 9.51
CA GLY A 152 -6.46 -4.89 9.45
C GLY A 152 -6.01 -3.68 10.26
N LEU A 153 -5.50 -3.95 11.46
CA LEU A 153 -5.03 -2.95 12.43
C LEU A 153 -3.51 -2.80 12.39
N GLY A 154 -2.93 -2.92 11.18
CA GLY A 154 -1.53 -2.59 10.91
C GLY A 154 -1.28 -1.07 10.86
N ARG A 155 -0.15 -0.67 10.26
CA ARG A 155 0.25 0.75 10.15
C ARG A 155 -0.85 1.63 9.55
N ILE A 156 -1.37 1.25 8.38
CA ILE A 156 -2.37 2.05 7.64
C ILE A 156 -3.68 2.13 8.43
N GLY A 157 -4.21 0.99 8.87
CA GLY A 157 -5.49 0.96 9.59
C GLY A 157 -5.49 1.79 10.87
N ARG A 158 -4.40 1.75 11.66
CA ARG A 158 -4.25 2.60 12.86
C ARG A 158 -4.25 4.09 12.51
N GLU A 159 -3.51 4.48 11.48
CA GLU A 159 -3.44 5.87 11.02
C GLU A 159 -4.78 6.39 10.47
N VAL A 160 -5.53 5.55 9.76
CA VAL A 160 -6.90 5.85 9.31
C VAL A 160 -7.80 6.05 10.53
N GLY A 161 -7.79 5.12 11.48
CA GLY A 161 -8.59 5.23 12.71
C GLY A 161 -8.31 6.52 13.47
N ASN A 162 -7.03 6.91 13.60
CA ASN A 162 -6.64 8.16 14.25
C ASN A 162 -7.23 9.40 13.59
N ARG A 163 -7.20 9.49 12.25
CA ARG A 163 -7.77 10.62 11.51
C ARG A 163 -9.29 10.62 11.54
N MET A 164 -9.92 9.46 11.36
CA MET A 164 -11.38 9.39 11.28
C MET A 164 -12.07 9.63 12.64
N LYS A 165 -11.40 9.38 13.76
CA LYS A 165 -11.87 9.82 15.09
C LYS A 165 -11.98 11.34 15.21
N VAL A 166 -11.09 12.10 14.55
CA VAL A 166 -11.16 13.58 14.57
C VAL A 166 -12.43 14.09 13.89
N PHE A 167 -12.97 13.34 12.92
CA PHE A 167 -14.28 13.59 12.31
C PHE A 167 -15.46 13.15 13.19
N GLY A 168 -15.20 12.68 14.42
CA GLY A 168 -16.23 12.23 15.37
C GLY A 168 -16.83 10.86 15.04
N MET A 169 -16.13 10.03 14.25
CA MET A 169 -16.55 8.64 14.02
C MET A 169 -16.21 7.74 15.21
N ARG A 170 -17.08 6.78 15.50
CA ARG A 170 -16.73 5.61 16.34
C ARG A 170 -15.87 4.67 15.51
N VAL A 171 -14.70 4.28 16.00
CA VAL A 171 -13.79 3.38 15.27
C VAL A 171 -13.72 2.02 15.96
N ILE A 172 -14.19 1.00 15.25
CA ILE A 172 -14.11 -0.41 15.62
C ILE A 172 -13.21 -1.15 14.64
N GLY A 173 -12.69 -2.33 14.98
CA GLY A 173 -11.89 -3.07 14.02
C GLY A 173 -11.50 -4.48 14.41
N PHE A 174 -10.94 -5.20 13.44
CA PHE A 174 -10.49 -6.57 13.59
C PHE A 174 -9.08 -6.74 13.02
N ASP A 175 -8.27 -7.50 13.74
CA ASP A 175 -6.97 -7.95 13.27
C ASP A 175 -6.55 -9.21 14.05
N PRO A 176 -6.15 -10.30 13.37
CA PRO A 176 -5.83 -11.56 14.04
C PRO A 176 -4.51 -11.50 14.83
N ILE A 177 -3.64 -10.52 14.55
CA ILE A 177 -2.29 -10.44 15.12
C ILE A 177 -2.23 -9.36 16.23
N THR A 178 -2.90 -8.23 16.01
CA THR A 178 -2.87 -7.08 16.93
C THR A 178 -3.57 -7.43 18.24
N THR A 179 -2.92 -7.16 19.36
CA THR A 179 -3.49 -7.41 20.70
C THR A 179 -4.59 -6.39 21.05
N LEU A 180 -5.46 -6.73 22.01
CA LEU A 180 -6.47 -5.79 22.53
C LEU A 180 -5.84 -4.52 23.10
N ALA A 181 -4.68 -4.64 23.77
CA ALA A 181 -3.97 -3.51 24.35
C ALA A 181 -3.44 -2.54 23.29
N GLU A 182 -2.83 -3.05 22.20
CA GLU A 182 -2.36 -2.22 21.09
C GLU A 182 -3.51 -1.52 20.36
N ALA A 183 -4.62 -2.21 20.13
CA ALA A 183 -5.81 -1.61 19.52
C ALA A 183 -6.39 -0.49 20.41
N ARG A 184 -6.50 -0.74 21.73
CA ARG A 184 -6.96 0.27 22.70
C ARG A 184 -6.03 1.48 22.76
N ALA A 185 -4.72 1.27 22.71
CA ALA A 185 -3.74 2.36 22.66
C ALA A 185 -3.90 3.22 21.38
N ALA A 186 -4.30 2.60 20.27
CA ALA A 186 -4.68 3.29 19.05
C ALA A 186 -6.11 3.87 19.08
N GLY A 187 -6.83 3.76 20.21
CA GLY A 187 -8.23 4.19 20.36
C GLY A 187 -9.19 3.47 19.42
N ILE A 188 -8.94 2.20 19.11
CA ILE A 188 -9.78 1.34 18.28
C ILE A 188 -10.39 0.26 19.18
N GLU A 189 -11.71 0.11 19.10
CA GLU A 189 -12.42 -0.99 19.76
C GLU A 189 -12.24 -2.27 18.94
N LYS A 190 -11.31 -3.14 19.36
CA LYS A 190 -11.09 -4.42 18.68
C LYS A 190 -12.21 -5.40 19.02
N MET A 191 -12.80 -6.01 18.00
CA MET A 191 -13.92 -6.96 18.09
C MET A 191 -13.70 -8.11 17.10
N GLU A 192 -14.48 -9.18 17.23
CA GLU A 192 -14.54 -10.26 16.24
C GLU A 192 -15.39 -9.86 15.03
N LEU A 193 -15.11 -10.46 13.87
CA LEU A 193 -15.74 -10.08 12.59
C LEU A 193 -17.27 -10.10 12.65
N ASP A 194 -17.87 -11.15 13.22
CA ASP A 194 -19.34 -11.28 13.30
C ASP A 194 -19.99 -10.21 14.18
N GLN A 195 -19.24 -9.58 15.10
CA GLN A 195 -19.73 -8.47 15.91
C GLN A 195 -19.65 -7.13 15.16
N ILE A 196 -18.75 -7.02 14.17
CA ILE A 196 -18.48 -5.78 13.43
C ILE A 196 -19.55 -5.51 12.37
N TRP A 197 -19.94 -6.53 11.60
CA TRP A 197 -20.88 -6.38 10.48
C TRP A 197 -22.17 -5.63 10.84
N PRO A 198 -22.90 -6.00 11.92
CA PRO A 198 -24.14 -5.32 12.27
C PRO A 198 -23.94 -3.91 12.85
N LEU A 199 -22.71 -3.45 13.06
CA LEU A 199 -22.39 -2.14 13.64
C LEU A 199 -21.85 -1.13 12.62
N ALA A 200 -21.23 -1.61 11.54
CA ALA A 200 -20.50 -0.76 10.60
C ALA A 200 -21.43 0.09 9.71
N ASP A 201 -21.21 1.40 9.68
CA ASP A 201 -21.75 2.29 8.64
C ASP A 201 -20.76 2.38 7.46
N TYR A 202 -19.46 2.31 7.76
CA TYR A 202 -18.36 2.27 6.80
C TYR A 202 -17.44 1.09 7.13
N ILE A 203 -16.94 0.39 6.12
CA ILE A 203 -15.94 -0.66 6.23
C ILE A 203 -14.75 -0.28 5.37
N THR A 204 -13.54 -0.30 5.93
CA THR A 204 -12.29 -0.17 5.18
C THR A 204 -11.38 -1.36 5.43
N VAL A 205 -10.72 -1.84 4.37
CA VAL A 205 -9.81 -2.99 4.44
C VAL A 205 -8.36 -2.56 4.26
N HIS A 206 -7.49 -3.07 5.13
CA HIS A 206 -6.04 -2.84 5.17
C HIS A 206 -5.28 -4.14 5.47
N THR A 207 -5.76 -5.25 4.93
CA THR A 207 -5.14 -6.57 5.05
C THR A 207 -4.31 -6.92 3.80
N PRO A 208 -3.31 -7.81 3.89
CA PRO A 208 -2.74 -8.43 2.70
C PRO A 208 -3.80 -9.28 1.97
N LEU A 209 -3.56 -9.61 0.69
CA LEU A 209 -4.33 -10.62 -0.03
C LEU A 209 -3.71 -12.00 0.20
N ILE A 210 -4.37 -12.81 1.02
CA ILE A 210 -4.01 -14.20 1.34
C ILE A 210 -5.28 -15.06 1.30
N PRO A 211 -5.20 -16.41 1.34
CA PRO A 211 -6.40 -17.26 1.30
C PRO A 211 -7.44 -16.88 2.36
N ALA A 212 -7.00 -16.50 3.57
CA ALA A 212 -7.90 -16.09 4.67
C ALA A 212 -8.58 -14.72 4.48
N THR A 213 -8.09 -13.87 3.57
CA THR A 213 -8.62 -12.51 3.33
C THR A 213 -9.19 -12.34 1.92
N ARG A 214 -9.09 -13.37 1.08
CA ARG A 214 -9.73 -13.41 -0.23
C ARG A 214 -11.25 -13.41 -0.04
N ASN A 215 -11.94 -12.49 -0.71
CA ASN A 215 -13.38 -12.28 -0.60
C ASN A 215 -13.84 -12.12 0.87
N LEU A 216 -13.01 -11.48 1.70
CA LEU A 216 -13.36 -11.12 3.08
C LEU A 216 -14.64 -10.28 3.11
N ILE A 217 -14.82 -9.40 2.12
CA ILE A 217 -16.10 -8.77 1.84
C ILE A 217 -16.75 -9.53 0.69
N SER A 218 -17.70 -10.40 1.01
CA SER A 218 -18.49 -11.25 0.12
C SER A 218 -19.98 -11.03 0.32
N ALA A 219 -20.82 -11.67 -0.51
CA ALA A 219 -22.28 -11.64 -0.38
C ALA A 219 -22.76 -12.02 1.03
N THR A 220 -22.17 -13.06 1.62
CA THR A 220 -22.50 -13.50 2.99
C THR A 220 -22.18 -12.45 4.03
N THR A 221 -21.02 -11.79 3.95
CA THR A 221 -20.65 -10.75 4.92
C THR A 221 -21.44 -9.46 4.71
N LEU A 222 -21.71 -9.09 3.46
CA LEU A 222 -22.52 -7.93 3.12
C LEU A 222 -23.94 -8.12 3.66
N ALA A 223 -24.53 -9.31 3.52
CA ALA A 223 -25.86 -9.61 4.07
C ALA A 223 -25.97 -9.44 5.59
N LYS A 224 -24.86 -9.63 6.34
CA LYS A 224 -24.79 -9.37 7.79
C LYS A 224 -24.62 -7.89 8.15
N CYS A 225 -24.24 -7.06 7.18
CA CYS A 225 -24.03 -5.63 7.39
C CYS A 225 -25.36 -4.87 7.46
N ARG A 226 -25.30 -3.67 8.04
CA ARG A 226 -26.43 -2.72 8.00
C ARG A 226 -26.77 -2.35 6.55
N LYS A 227 -28.06 -2.17 6.29
CA LYS A 227 -28.50 -1.56 5.03
C LYS A 227 -27.91 -0.16 4.89
N GLY A 228 -27.32 0.15 3.74
CA GLY A 228 -26.63 1.40 3.46
C GLY A 228 -25.16 1.43 3.89
N VAL A 229 -24.58 0.29 4.29
CA VAL A 229 -23.13 0.18 4.56
C VAL A 229 -22.32 0.65 3.36
N ARG A 230 -21.18 1.29 3.62
CA ARG A 230 -20.26 1.76 2.58
C ARG A 230 -18.92 1.03 2.69
N VAL A 231 -18.36 0.61 1.56
CA VAL A 231 -17.14 -0.21 1.52
C VAL A 231 -15.99 0.54 0.86
N VAL A 232 -14.80 0.52 1.46
CA VAL A 232 -13.59 1.16 0.93
C VAL A 232 -12.46 0.14 0.83
N ASN A 233 -11.84 0.04 -0.36
CA ASN A 233 -10.69 -0.84 -0.58
C ASN A 233 -9.54 -0.08 -1.26
N VAL A 234 -8.49 0.17 -0.48
CA VAL A 234 -7.19 0.72 -0.92
C VAL A 234 -6.05 -0.29 -0.65
N ALA A 235 -6.40 -1.55 -0.35
CA ALA A 235 -5.43 -2.57 0.05
C ALA A 235 -4.96 -3.41 -1.14
N ARG A 236 -5.80 -4.36 -1.59
CA ARG A 236 -5.56 -5.22 -2.76
C ARG A 236 -6.88 -5.60 -3.42
N GLY A 237 -6.85 -5.79 -4.74
CA GLY A 237 -7.94 -6.44 -5.46
C GLY A 237 -8.17 -7.86 -4.96
N GLY A 238 -9.42 -8.34 -5.01
CA GLY A 238 -9.80 -9.68 -4.57
C GLY A 238 -9.97 -9.87 -3.05
N ILE A 239 -9.74 -8.84 -2.23
CA ILE A 239 -10.20 -8.83 -0.83
C ILE A 239 -11.72 -8.61 -0.77
N VAL A 240 -12.24 -7.80 -1.69
CA VAL A 240 -13.66 -7.60 -1.91
C VAL A 240 -14.07 -8.38 -3.15
N ASP A 241 -15.13 -9.16 -3.03
CA ASP A 241 -15.78 -9.82 -4.16
C ASP A 241 -16.54 -8.77 -4.98
N GLU A 242 -16.05 -8.48 -6.19
CA GLU A 242 -16.59 -7.41 -7.04
C GLU A 242 -18.02 -7.70 -7.51
N ALA A 243 -18.37 -8.97 -7.74
CA ALA A 243 -19.72 -9.34 -8.15
C ALA A 243 -20.70 -9.15 -6.99
N ALA A 244 -20.35 -9.67 -5.81
CA ALA A 244 -21.19 -9.50 -4.63
C ALA A 244 -21.36 -8.02 -4.23
N LEU A 245 -20.30 -7.21 -4.38
CA LEU A 245 -20.37 -5.77 -4.12
C LEU A 245 -21.30 -5.07 -5.12
N LEU A 246 -21.22 -5.41 -6.41
CA LEU A 246 -22.10 -4.87 -7.45
C LEU A 246 -23.56 -5.21 -7.15
N ASP A 247 -23.88 -6.47 -6.87
CA ASP A 247 -25.24 -6.91 -6.53
C ASP A 247 -25.77 -6.19 -5.27
N ALA A 248 -24.91 -5.99 -4.27
CA ALA A 248 -25.28 -5.25 -3.07
C ALA A 248 -25.54 -3.76 -3.35
N LEU A 249 -24.82 -3.14 -4.28
CA LEU A 249 -25.03 -1.75 -4.70
C LEU A 249 -26.34 -1.60 -5.48
N GLU A 250 -26.61 -2.53 -6.41
CA GLU A 250 -27.82 -2.55 -7.24
C GLU A 250 -29.08 -2.77 -6.40
N SER A 251 -29.04 -3.72 -5.45
CA SER A 251 -30.12 -3.94 -4.47
C SER A 251 -30.29 -2.81 -3.45
N GLY A 252 -29.31 -1.90 -3.36
CA GLY A 252 -29.29 -0.82 -2.37
C GLY A 252 -29.00 -1.27 -0.94
N HIS A 253 -28.54 -2.51 -0.75
CA HIS A 253 -28.02 -2.97 0.53
C HIS A 253 -26.69 -2.30 0.87
N CYS A 254 -25.83 -2.10 -0.12
CA CYS A 254 -24.64 -1.27 -0.04
C CYS A 254 -24.99 0.16 -0.51
N GLY A 255 -24.69 1.15 0.34
CA GLY A 255 -24.97 2.56 0.09
C GLY A 255 -23.95 3.24 -0.83
N GLY A 256 -22.80 2.61 -1.06
CA GLY A 256 -21.75 3.10 -1.94
C GLY A 256 -20.41 2.41 -1.70
N ALA A 257 -19.51 2.48 -2.66
CA ALA A 257 -18.20 1.87 -2.53
C ALA A 257 -17.09 2.75 -3.12
N ALA A 258 -15.90 2.66 -2.55
CA ALA A 258 -14.71 3.28 -3.10
C ALA A 258 -13.62 2.23 -3.31
N VAL A 259 -13.12 2.14 -4.53
CA VAL A 259 -12.15 1.12 -4.94
C VAL A 259 -10.96 1.77 -5.63
N ASP A 260 -9.76 1.51 -5.11
CA ASP A 260 -8.50 1.96 -5.71
C ASP A 260 -7.76 0.81 -6.40
N VAL A 261 -8.08 -0.44 -6.05
CA VAL A 261 -7.32 -1.64 -6.41
C VAL A 261 -8.25 -2.70 -6.98
N TYR A 262 -7.77 -3.45 -7.98
CA TYR A 262 -8.60 -4.37 -8.76
C TYR A 262 -7.93 -5.76 -8.87
N PRO A 263 -8.70 -6.86 -9.03
CA PRO A 263 -8.13 -8.20 -9.21
C PRO A 263 -7.25 -8.30 -10.47
N GLU A 264 -7.64 -7.57 -11.53
CA GLU A 264 -6.87 -7.41 -12.75
C GLU A 264 -6.63 -5.92 -13.00
N GLU A 265 -5.37 -5.53 -13.21
CA GLU A 265 -4.96 -4.15 -13.44
C GLU A 265 -4.14 -4.07 -14.74
N PRO A 266 -4.56 -3.28 -15.75
CA PRO A 266 -5.82 -2.52 -15.82
C PRO A 266 -7.09 -3.40 -15.87
N PRO A 267 -8.25 -2.89 -15.40
CA PRO A 267 -9.51 -3.65 -15.40
C PRO A 267 -9.97 -4.07 -16.80
N LYS A 268 -10.16 -5.37 -17.03
CA LYS A 268 -10.74 -5.88 -18.30
C LYS A 268 -12.07 -6.59 -18.13
N SER A 269 -12.33 -7.13 -16.94
CA SER A 269 -13.58 -7.86 -16.68
C SER A 269 -14.79 -6.93 -16.80
N GLU A 270 -15.87 -7.43 -17.38
CA GLU A 270 -17.12 -6.66 -17.51
C GLU A 270 -17.73 -6.32 -16.15
N THR A 271 -17.60 -7.22 -15.16
CA THR A 271 -18.03 -6.96 -13.78
C THR A 271 -17.29 -5.76 -13.19
N THR A 272 -15.96 -5.73 -13.31
CA THR A 272 -15.15 -4.61 -12.80
C THR A 272 -15.51 -3.30 -13.52
N LYS A 273 -15.71 -3.34 -14.84
CA LYS A 273 -16.14 -2.15 -15.60
C LYS A 273 -17.50 -1.64 -15.16
N LYS A 274 -18.48 -2.52 -14.93
CA LYS A 274 -19.80 -2.16 -14.40
C LYS A 274 -19.69 -1.54 -13.01
N LEU A 275 -18.88 -2.13 -12.14
CA LEU A 275 -18.61 -1.60 -10.80
C LEU A 275 -18.02 -0.19 -10.86
N ILE A 276 -16.99 0.03 -11.70
CA ILE A 276 -16.35 1.34 -11.90
C ILE A 276 -17.35 2.40 -12.39
N ASN A 277 -18.26 2.03 -13.30
CA ASN A 277 -19.25 2.94 -13.87
C ASN A 277 -20.48 3.15 -13.00
N HIS A 278 -20.63 2.43 -11.89
CA HIS A 278 -21.81 2.53 -11.04
C HIS A 278 -21.85 3.89 -10.33
N VAL A 279 -23.00 4.57 -10.34
CA VAL A 279 -23.16 5.96 -9.84
C VAL A 279 -22.81 6.15 -8.36
N ARG A 280 -22.90 5.08 -7.56
CA ARG A 280 -22.52 5.08 -6.13
C ARG A 280 -21.09 4.61 -5.87
N VAL A 281 -20.27 4.49 -6.91
CA VAL A 281 -18.88 4.03 -6.81
C VAL A 281 -17.92 5.17 -7.11
N VAL A 282 -16.88 5.28 -6.28
CA VAL A 282 -15.72 6.14 -6.51
C VAL A 282 -14.54 5.23 -6.84
N ALA A 283 -14.14 5.20 -8.11
CA ALA A 283 -13.06 4.37 -8.59
C ALA A 283 -11.80 5.22 -8.87
N THR A 284 -10.64 4.76 -8.41
CA THR A 284 -9.34 5.39 -8.68
C THR A 284 -8.33 4.37 -9.25
N PRO A 285 -7.37 4.79 -10.09
CA PRO A 285 -6.46 3.87 -10.78
C PRO A 285 -5.22 3.55 -9.93
N HIS A 286 -5.39 2.88 -8.78
CA HIS A 286 -4.31 2.42 -7.89
C HIS A 286 -3.37 3.55 -7.42
N LEU A 287 -3.96 4.63 -6.94
CA LEU A 287 -3.28 5.84 -6.49
C LEU A 287 -2.70 5.72 -5.07
N GLY A 288 -3.09 4.74 -4.26
CA GLY A 288 -2.62 4.57 -2.88
C GLY A 288 -1.10 4.37 -2.73
N LYS A 289 -0.38 4.23 -3.84
CA LYS A 289 1.09 4.14 -3.93
C LYS A 289 1.74 5.31 -4.69
N THR A 290 0.96 6.24 -5.23
CA THR A 290 1.41 7.24 -6.20
C THR A 290 1.54 8.60 -5.53
N ILE A 291 2.71 8.85 -4.96
CA ILE A 291 3.19 10.19 -4.59
C ILE A 291 4.62 10.33 -5.11
N LEU A 292 5.07 11.56 -5.38
CA LEU A 292 6.49 11.88 -5.60
C LEU A 292 7.34 11.32 -4.45
N ALA A 293 7.97 10.18 -4.71
CA ALA A 293 8.79 9.45 -3.76
C ALA A 293 10.24 9.90 -3.89
N ILE A 294 10.78 10.61 -2.90
CA ILE A 294 12.21 10.95 -2.85
C ILE A 294 12.97 9.75 -2.26
N PHE A 295 14.00 9.28 -2.98
CA PHE A 295 14.87 8.19 -2.56
C PHE A 295 16.04 8.72 -1.73
N SER A 296 16.42 8.00 -0.66
CA SER A 296 17.65 8.24 0.08
C SER A 296 18.39 6.91 0.34
N LEU A 297 19.71 6.91 0.16
CA LEU A 297 20.64 5.86 0.59
C LEU A 297 21.32 6.42 1.84
N GLN A 298 21.45 5.60 2.87
CA GLN A 298 22.30 5.91 4.01
C GLN A 298 23.43 4.91 4.12
N GLN A 299 24.65 5.44 4.20
CA GLN A 299 25.85 4.71 4.58
C GLN A 299 25.91 4.65 6.11
N THR A 300 26.01 3.46 6.71
CA THR A 300 26.32 3.36 8.15
C THR A 300 27.83 3.31 8.33
N ALA A 301 28.32 4.04 9.33
CA ALA A 301 29.72 4.41 9.51
C ALA A 301 30.72 3.25 9.73
N ASN A 302 30.32 1.97 9.72
CA ASN A 302 31.21 0.89 10.15
C ASN A 302 31.21 -0.43 9.36
N SER A 303 30.46 -0.60 8.26
CA SER A 303 30.49 -1.89 7.52
C SER A 303 29.93 -1.81 6.08
N GLY A 304 30.62 -1.13 5.17
CA GLY A 304 30.31 -1.18 3.73
C GLY A 304 28.95 -0.60 3.30
N CYS A 305 28.79 -0.35 2.00
CA CYS A 305 27.51 0.11 1.44
C CYS A 305 26.44 -0.99 1.60
N PHE A 306 25.40 -0.70 2.40
CA PHE A 306 24.17 -1.46 2.39
C PHE A 306 23.17 -0.76 1.48
N PHE A 307 22.59 -1.50 0.53
CA PHE A 307 21.48 -1.02 -0.28
C PHE A 307 20.23 -0.94 0.59
N SER A 308 19.95 0.24 1.15
CA SER A 308 18.72 0.53 1.88
C SER A 308 17.88 1.48 1.05
N VAL A 309 16.79 0.97 0.46
CA VAL A 309 15.81 1.83 -0.19
C VAL A 309 14.95 2.44 0.91
N SER A 310 15.06 3.75 1.12
CA SER A 310 14.23 4.51 2.04
C SER A 310 13.46 5.59 1.27
N LEU A 311 12.12 5.53 1.35
CA LEU A 311 11.25 6.66 1.01
C LEU A 311 11.18 7.57 2.23
N PHE A 312 11.20 8.88 2.02
CA PHE A 312 11.08 9.87 3.09
C PHE A 312 9.76 9.70 3.87
N SER A 313 9.81 8.93 4.96
CA SER A 313 8.78 8.78 5.99
C SER A 313 9.41 8.12 7.22
N GLN A 314 10.17 8.90 7.99
CA GLN A 314 10.58 8.72 9.40
C GLN A 314 11.09 7.35 9.92
N THR A 315 11.20 6.29 9.12
CA THR A 315 11.69 4.99 9.59
C THR A 315 12.70 4.37 8.61
N ASN A 316 13.97 4.38 9.00
CA ASN A 316 15.10 3.69 8.35
C ASN A 316 15.00 2.16 8.47
N ARG A 317 14.00 1.52 7.85
CA ARG A 317 13.92 0.04 7.85
C ARG A 317 13.57 -0.51 6.48
N SER A 318 14.59 -1.00 5.77
CA SER A 318 14.41 -1.95 4.67
C SER A 318 14.15 -3.35 5.23
N ILE A 319 13.25 -4.12 4.63
CA ILE A 319 12.98 -5.51 5.01
C ILE A 319 13.43 -6.43 3.87
N TYR A 320 14.11 -7.51 4.22
CA TYR A 320 14.52 -8.57 3.31
C TYR A 320 13.45 -9.66 3.30
N VAL A 321 12.99 -10.06 2.11
CA VAL A 321 12.07 -11.19 1.95
C VAL A 321 12.84 -12.36 1.37
N ARG A 322 12.91 -13.48 2.11
CA ARG A 322 13.37 -14.79 1.61
C ARG A 322 12.21 -15.77 1.61
N GLY A 323 12.16 -16.67 0.63
CA GLY A 323 11.13 -17.70 0.52
C GLY A 323 11.15 -18.70 1.69
N PRO A 324 10.05 -19.44 1.91
CA PRO A 324 9.97 -20.51 2.90
C PRO A 324 10.97 -21.62 2.53
N GLY A 325 11.97 -21.88 3.38
CA GLY A 325 12.97 -22.94 3.18
C GLY A 325 14.41 -22.51 3.47
N ALA A 326 14.69 -21.21 3.58
CA ALA A 326 16.01 -20.72 4.02
C ALA A 326 16.09 -20.70 5.55
N SER A 327 17.00 -21.49 6.12
CA SER A 327 17.23 -21.56 7.58
C SER A 327 17.60 -20.20 8.18
N ARG A 328 17.09 -19.94 9.40
CA ARG A 328 17.44 -18.76 10.21
C ARG A 328 18.86 -18.91 10.74
N GLY A 329 19.84 -18.38 10.01
CA GLY A 329 21.23 -18.23 10.48
C GLY A 329 21.67 -16.77 10.38
N GLY A 330 21.35 -15.97 11.38
CA GLY A 330 21.74 -14.55 11.44
C GLY A 330 21.07 -13.89 12.64
N SER A 331 21.86 -13.55 13.65
CA SER A 331 21.44 -13.00 14.93
C SER A 331 20.49 -11.81 14.80
N ARG A 332 19.49 -11.76 15.69
CA ARG A 332 18.67 -10.57 15.94
C ARG A 332 19.58 -9.46 16.45
N GLY A 333 20.07 -8.61 15.56
CA GLY A 333 20.66 -7.33 15.91
C GLY A 333 19.58 -6.28 16.15
N THR A 334 18.91 -6.33 17.29
CA THR A 334 18.26 -5.13 17.84
C THR A 334 19.36 -4.15 18.22
N ILE A 335 19.54 -3.09 17.43
CA ILE A 335 20.38 -1.96 17.85
C ILE A 335 19.62 -1.25 18.98
N HIS A 336 20.00 -1.57 20.22
CA HIS A 336 19.72 -0.71 21.36
C HIS A 336 20.52 0.58 21.18
N ARG A 337 19.83 1.73 21.25
CA ARG A 337 20.52 3.00 21.54
C ARG A 337 20.95 2.94 23.02
N PRO A 338 22.18 3.32 23.38
CA PRO A 338 22.50 3.61 24.76
C PRO A 338 21.77 4.89 25.17
N ASP A 339 21.12 4.85 26.33
CA ASP A 339 20.66 6.05 27.03
C ASP A 339 21.82 7.04 27.21
N GLY A 340 21.54 8.32 26.94
CA GLY A 340 22.56 9.36 26.95
C GLY A 340 21.99 10.76 26.75
N ASP A 341 21.41 11.27 27.84
CA ASP A 341 21.33 12.68 28.24
C ASP A 341 20.50 13.66 27.37
N VAL A 342 19.30 13.94 27.88
CA VAL A 342 18.48 15.10 27.56
C VAL A 342 19.17 16.34 28.11
N ARG A 343 19.84 17.13 27.26
CA ARG A 343 20.09 18.55 27.57
C ARG A 343 19.61 19.44 26.46
N GLY A 344 18.52 20.16 26.76
CA GLY A 344 17.97 21.19 25.90
C GLY A 344 18.95 22.33 25.70
N VAL A 345 18.91 22.90 24.49
CA VAL A 345 19.27 24.30 24.28
C VAL A 345 18.18 24.90 23.39
N HIS A 346 17.22 25.54 24.03
CA HIS A 346 16.46 26.62 23.41
C HIS A 346 17.46 27.69 22.95
N ARG A 347 17.51 27.99 21.65
CA ARG A 347 17.98 29.30 21.18
C ARG A 347 16.92 29.97 20.33
N VAL A 348 16.22 30.86 21.03
CA VAL A 348 15.50 32.04 20.57
C VAL A 348 16.17 32.64 19.33
N CYS A 349 15.46 32.69 18.21
CA CYS A 349 15.77 33.62 17.12
C CYS A 349 14.86 34.84 17.31
N ARG A 350 15.41 35.90 17.92
CA ARG A 350 14.81 37.23 17.95
C ARG A 350 14.99 37.89 16.58
N ARG A 351 13.92 38.57 16.16
CA ARG A 351 13.81 39.53 15.06
C ARG A 351 15.08 40.36 14.81
N ARG A 352 15.40 40.56 13.53
CA ARG A 352 15.39 41.89 12.90
C ARG A 352 14.66 41.80 11.58
#